data_AF-A0A3T0L3G9-F1
#
_entry.id   AF-A0A3T0L3G9-F1
#
_cell.length_a   1.000
_cell.length_b   1.000
_cell.length_c   1.000
_cell.angle_alpha   90.00
_cell.angle_beta   90.00
_cell.angle_gamma   90.00
#
_symmetry.space_group_name_H-M   'P 1'
#
loop_
_entity.id
_entity.type
_entity.pdbx_description
1 polymer ?
#
loop_
_entity_poly.entity_id
_entity_poly.type
_entity_poly.pdbx_seq_one_letter_code
_entity_poly.pdbx_strand_id
1 'polypeptide(L)'
;MFKFNKTPFAHVFFHDIKNKLGSIKFSISMLKNPKIAQSQREKLINSLLSTIEKTIDMLQDFIEMERFKKTKFLKNEKFHLKEIIDEIVKELEIDIERKNITLYVNTDEAEYIKTNKEWLKKALFNIIHNSIKYNKENGELFISINKEKKGYMLIIKDTGIGMSEEEKKNIFKKYYTSGKDHGTGIGLNMSRAVIESIGGAIAIESEKDKGSKFFIYLPKTAKQIRIRQLATALSGIALFLFISIDYFYCLIPQRIITESSNNSVIYKLQNNVVARADKNDKLQIIAYRNIFNTKSRTKFILKKADVAINTASNPIEVIANGEVIKNHGTEFETVANTNKLATSVYKGSIQAGDTNVMKNEGLIYKKNRLVKENLPAEVTNIVITTDRNYNTDVSWDSPYKNFVITLSRDKNFANIPLIKLNTAKKYLSFDMLEDGKWYIAVQSEKESLFSIPAVKSFLSLKNYEKALQAFNQGDLSLANTLLNISLSTIRNDSYKPYLLKAKILLKLGSGSQALDYAKKAYEISKNDQTKYELALIYYKNAYYNKSINLLKNIKNKDVSKLLAFNYYKLGDYKNAKKYLYKTLEADPKNIEALKYMINIQEKEHNKFLLQYFKEQLKELK
;
A
#
# COMPACT_ATOMS: atom_id res chain seq x y z
N MET A 1 6.40 29.60 24.02
CA MET A 1 6.06 28.63 22.94
C MET A 1 4.94 27.73 23.46
N PHE A 2 3.67 28.12 23.26
CA PHE A 2 2.52 27.36 23.77
C PHE A 2 2.31 26.09 22.91
N LYS A 3 2.61 24.91 23.47
CA LYS A 3 2.24 23.61 22.89
C LYS A 3 0.70 23.52 22.82
N PHE A 4 0.14 23.74 21.63
CA PHE A 4 -1.27 23.45 21.35
C PHE A 4 -1.42 21.93 21.14
N ASN A 5 -1.72 21.20 22.22
CA ASN A 5 -2.22 19.83 22.09
C ASN A 5 -3.57 19.88 21.35
N LYS A 6 -3.60 19.29 20.14
CA LYS A 6 -4.81 19.10 19.35
C LYS A 6 -5.71 18.05 20.03
N THR A 7 -7.03 18.24 19.91
CA THR A 7 -8.15 17.32 20.25
C THR A 7 -8.92 17.36 21.60
N PRO A 8 -8.52 18.03 22.71
CA PRO A 8 -9.35 18.03 23.93
C PRO A 8 -10.59 18.93 23.87
N PHE A 9 -10.49 20.08 23.18
CA PHE A 9 -11.49 21.16 23.27
C PHE A 9 -12.87 20.79 22.72
N ALA A 10 -12.95 20.35 21.46
CA ALA A 10 -14.22 19.97 20.86
C ALA A 10 -14.89 18.87 21.69
N HIS A 11 -14.10 17.91 22.18
CA HIS A 11 -14.60 16.84 23.04
C HIS A 11 -15.17 17.37 24.38
N VAL A 12 -14.45 18.23 25.10
CA VAL A 12 -14.93 18.83 26.36
C VAL A 12 -16.13 19.75 26.12
N PHE A 13 -16.09 20.59 25.09
CA PHE A 13 -17.18 21.47 24.70
C PHE A 13 -18.46 20.71 24.33
N PHE A 14 -18.36 19.69 23.48
CA PHE A 14 -19.52 18.87 23.12
C PHE A 14 -20.02 18.03 24.30
N HIS A 15 -19.12 17.61 25.20
CA HIS A 15 -19.48 16.93 26.44
C HIS A 15 -20.27 17.85 27.38
N ASP A 16 -19.84 19.10 27.56
CA ASP A 16 -20.50 20.06 28.43
C ASP A 16 -21.83 20.53 27.84
N ILE A 17 -21.90 20.76 26.52
CA ILE A 17 -23.17 20.99 25.81
C ILE A 17 -24.12 19.80 26.02
N LYS A 18 -23.64 18.57 25.85
CA LYS A 18 -24.47 17.37 26.04
C LYS A 18 -25.02 17.30 27.47
N ASN A 19 -24.23 17.69 28.47
CA ASN A 19 -24.66 17.75 29.86
C ASN A 19 -25.71 18.85 30.10
N LYS A 20 -25.52 20.05 29.55
CA LYS A 20 -26.48 21.15 29.63
C LYS A 20 -27.81 20.80 28.96
N LEU A 21 -27.76 20.21 27.76
CA LEU A 21 -28.95 19.73 27.04
C LEU A 21 -29.65 18.59 27.80
N GLY A 22 -28.88 17.72 28.47
CA GLY A 22 -29.42 16.70 29.37
C GLY A 22 -30.18 17.31 30.55
N SER A 23 -29.64 18.35 31.18
CA SER A 23 -30.29 19.09 32.26
C SER A 23 -31.58 19.80 31.77
N ILE A 24 -31.54 20.45 30.60
CA ILE A 24 -32.72 21.06 29.95
C ILE A 24 -33.81 20.00 29.72
N LYS A 25 -33.46 18.84 29.16
CA LYS A 25 -34.39 17.75 28.92
C LYS A 25 -35.02 17.22 30.21
N PHE A 26 -34.22 17.10 31.28
CA PHE A 26 -34.70 16.66 32.59
C PHE A 26 -35.68 17.66 33.20
N SER A 27 -35.34 18.96 33.20
CA SER A 27 -36.22 20.02 33.71
C SER A 27 -37.54 20.08 32.93
N ILE A 28 -37.52 19.93 31.60
CA ILE A 28 -38.75 19.83 30.78
C ILE A 28 -39.58 18.59 31.14
N SER A 29 -38.91 17.46 31.39
CA SER A 29 -39.59 16.20 31.79
C SER A 29 -40.27 16.34 33.16
N MET A 30 -39.63 17.04 34.10
CA MET A 30 -40.22 17.35 35.39
C MET A 30 -41.41 18.31 35.24
N LEU A 31 -41.30 19.37 34.45
CA LEU A 31 -42.40 20.32 34.23
C LEU A 31 -43.67 19.66 33.64
N LYS A 32 -43.54 18.52 32.94
CA LYS A 32 -44.67 17.72 32.43
C LYS A 32 -45.40 16.91 33.50
N ASN A 33 -44.81 16.72 34.69
CA ASN A 33 -45.45 15.98 35.77
C ASN A 33 -46.53 16.87 36.44
N PRO A 34 -47.81 16.49 36.39
CA PRO A 34 -48.90 17.29 36.95
C PRO A 34 -48.87 17.35 38.49
N LYS A 35 -48.05 16.54 39.16
CA LYS A 35 -47.95 16.46 40.63
C LYS A 35 -46.94 17.43 41.26
N ILE A 36 -46.24 18.26 40.46
CA ILE A 36 -45.25 19.22 40.98
C ILE A 36 -45.94 20.48 41.49
N ALA A 37 -45.57 20.92 42.70
CA ALA A 37 -46.07 22.15 43.31
C ALA A 37 -45.68 23.42 42.52
N GLN A 38 -46.54 24.43 42.51
CA GLN A 38 -46.35 25.67 41.72
C GLN A 38 -45.01 26.39 42.04
N SER A 39 -44.63 26.46 43.31
CA SER A 39 -43.35 27.08 43.73
C SER A 39 -42.11 26.31 43.24
N GLN A 40 -42.21 24.98 43.10
CA GLN A 40 -41.15 24.16 42.51
C GLN A 40 -41.12 24.31 40.99
N ARG A 41 -42.28 24.48 40.35
CA ARG A 41 -42.42 24.74 38.93
C ARG A 41 -41.74 26.05 38.51
N GLU A 42 -41.94 27.13 39.26
CA GLU A 42 -41.28 28.42 39.01
C GLU A 42 -39.76 28.33 39.17
N LYS A 43 -39.27 27.65 40.21
CA LYS A 43 -37.83 27.39 40.39
C LYS A 43 -37.23 26.58 39.23
N LEU A 44 -37.96 25.58 38.73
CA LEU A 44 -37.55 24.79 37.56
C LEU A 44 -37.51 25.63 36.28
N ILE A 45 -38.48 26.54 36.08
CA ILE A 45 -38.50 27.45 34.94
C ILE A 45 -37.31 28.43 34.98
N ASN A 46 -37.04 29.05 36.13
CA ASN A 46 -35.91 29.98 36.27
C ASN A 46 -34.56 29.26 36.10
N SER A 47 -34.43 28.05 36.64
CA SER A 47 -33.25 27.20 36.43
C SER A 47 -33.08 26.79 34.96
N LEU A 48 -34.18 26.48 34.27
CA LEU A 48 -34.20 26.15 32.85
C LEU A 48 -33.74 27.33 32.00
N LEU A 49 -34.30 28.53 32.23
CA LEU A 49 -33.93 29.76 31.53
C LEU A 49 -32.43 30.08 31.73
N SER A 50 -31.96 30.06 32.98
CA SER A 50 -30.54 30.29 33.28
C SER A 50 -29.62 29.25 32.59
N THR A 51 -30.07 28.00 32.51
CA THR A 51 -29.29 26.94 31.84
C THR A 51 -29.24 27.16 30.33
N ILE A 52 -30.33 27.63 29.71
CA ILE A 52 -30.40 27.95 28.29
C ILE A 52 -29.48 29.13 27.97
N GLU A 53 -29.55 30.23 28.73
CA GLU A 53 -28.69 31.41 28.55
C GLU A 53 -27.20 31.03 28.63
N LYS A 54 -26.80 30.30 29.69
CA LYS A 54 -25.42 29.79 29.83
C LYS A 54 -24.98 28.90 28.67
N THR A 55 -25.91 28.17 28.03
CA THR A 55 -25.60 27.31 26.88
C THR A 55 -25.43 28.12 25.60
N ILE A 56 -26.21 29.19 25.43
CA ILE A 56 -26.09 30.13 24.31
C ILE A 56 -24.75 30.86 24.37
N ASP A 57 -24.38 31.38 25.54
CA ASP A 57 -23.08 32.05 25.76
C ASP A 57 -21.90 31.11 25.41
N MET A 58 -22.01 29.85 25.81
CA MET A 58 -21.02 28.81 25.49
C MET A 58 -20.89 28.56 23.99
N LEU A 59 -22.01 28.48 23.27
CA LEU A 59 -22.02 28.32 21.81
C LEU A 59 -21.41 29.54 21.10
N GLN A 60 -21.74 30.75 21.56
CA GLN A 60 -21.20 31.99 21.01
C GLN A 60 -19.68 32.07 21.21
N ASP A 61 -19.19 31.78 22.41
CA ASP A 61 -17.75 31.74 22.72
C ASP A 61 -16.98 30.75 21.84
N PHE A 62 -17.58 29.58 21.55
CA PHE A 62 -16.98 28.59 20.66
C PHE A 62 -16.92 29.06 19.21
N ILE A 63 -18.02 29.63 18.70
CA ILE A 63 -18.08 30.18 17.34
C ILE A 63 -17.03 31.29 17.19
N GLU A 64 -16.91 32.16 18.18
CA GLU A 64 -15.94 33.24 18.19
C GLU A 64 -14.49 32.74 18.26
N MET A 65 -14.22 31.71 19.06
CA MET A 65 -12.91 31.05 19.08
C MET A 65 -12.55 30.41 17.73
N GLU A 66 -13.50 29.75 17.05
CA GLU A 66 -13.28 29.16 15.74
C GLU A 66 -13.11 30.23 14.64
N ARG A 67 -13.84 31.35 14.73
CA ARG A 67 -13.63 32.53 13.88
C ARG A 67 -12.23 33.09 14.08
N PHE A 68 -11.82 33.32 15.33
CA PHE A 68 -10.49 33.84 15.68
C PHE A 68 -9.35 33.00 15.08
N LYS A 69 -9.44 31.66 15.15
CA LYS A 69 -8.44 30.75 14.57
C LYS A 69 -8.35 30.83 13.04
N LYS A 70 -9.47 31.11 12.36
CA LYS A 70 -9.56 31.13 10.89
C LYS A 70 -9.23 32.51 10.32
N THR A 71 -9.60 33.59 11.00
CA THR A 71 -9.24 34.95 10.60
C THR A 71 -7.77 35.19 10.89
N LYS A 72 -6.94 35.16 9.84
CA LYS A 72 -5.66 35.88 9.88
C LYS A 72 -5.98 37.34 10.26
N PHE A 73 -5.29 37.92 11.25
CA PHE A 73 -5.35 39.35 11.62
C PHE A 73 -4.88 40.22 10.42
N LEU A 74 -5.70 40.30 9.38
CA LEU A 74 -5.38 40.96 8.10
C LEU A 74 -6.00 42.37 8.03
N LYS A 75 -7.03 42.65 8.82
CA LYS A 75 -7.71 43.94 8.84
C LYS A 75 -7.10 44.83 9.93
N ASN A 76 -6.24 45.77 9.53
CA ASN A 76 -5.64 46.78 10.39
C ASN A 76 -6.25 48.14 10.08
N GLU A 77 -7.22 48.55 10.89
CA GLU A 77 -7.95 49.80 10.77
C GLU A 77 -7.44 50.81 11.80
N LYS A 78 -7.45 52.09 11.44
CA LYS A 78 -7.10 53.19 12.36
C LYS A 78 -8.40 53.73 12.95
N PHE A 79 -8.56 53.66 14.27
CA PHE A 79 -9.75 54.14 14.98
C PHE A 79 -9.35 54.73 16.32
N HIS A 80 -10.22 55.57 16.90
CA HIS A 80 -9.97 56.18 18.20
C HIS A 80 -10.29 55.19 19.32
N LEU A 81 -9.40 54.99 20.29
CA LEU A 81 -9.62 53.97 21.33
C LEU A 81 -10.83 54.29 22.21
N LYS A 82 -11.12 55.58 22.44
CA LYS A 82 -12.33 56.07 23.12
C LYS A 82 -13.62 55.55 22.48
N GLU A 83 -13.73 55.53 21.15
CA GLU A 83 -14.93 55.05 20.45
C GLU A 83 -15.28 53.61 20.84
N ILE A 84 -14.28 52.74 20.98
CA ILE A 84 -14.53 51.36 21.41
C ILE A 84 -15.06 51.30 22.83
N ILE A 85 -14.48 52.09 23.75
CA ILE A 85 -14.91 52.11 25.15
C ILE A 85 -16.33 52.64 25.26
N ASP A 86 -16.65 53.74 24.57
CA ASP A 86 -17.99 54.32 24.54
C ASP A 86 -19.02 53.34 23.95
N GLU A 87 -18.68 52.66 22.85
CA GLU A 87 -19.51 51.62 22.25
C GLU A 87 -19.79 50.47 23.24
N ILE A 88 -18.79 50.02 24.01
CA ILE A 88 -18.93 48.93 24.99
C ILE A 88 -19.76 49.38 26.20
N VAL A 89 -19.49 50.58 26.72
CA VAL A 89 -20.24 51.13 27.87
C VAL A 89 -21.72 51.25 27.53
N LYS A 90 -22.03 51.75 26.33
CA LYS A 90 -23.41 51.82 25.83
C LYS A 90 -24.06 50.44 25.69
N GLU A 91 -23.31 49.44 25.21
CA GLU A 91 -23.81 48.07 25.09
C GLU A 91 -24.14 47.42 26.45
N LEU A 92 -23.48 47.87 27.52
CA LEU A 92 -23.60 47.33 28.88
C LEU A 92 -24.42 48.22 29.83
N GLU A 93 -25.08 49.26 29.33
CA GLU A 93 -25.82 50.25 30.11
C GLU A 93 -26.88 49.60 31.01
N ILE A 94 -27.68 48.67 30.46
CA ILE A 94 -28.72 47.94 31.19
C ILE A 94 -28.11 47.11 32.34
N ASP A 95 -26.95 46.48 32.12
CA ASP A 95 -26.29 45.67 33.15
C ASP A 95 -25.69 46.53 34.28
N ILE A 96 -25.18 47.70 33.92
CA ILE A 96 -24.66 48.70 34.85
C ILE A 96 -25.80 49.23 35.73
N GLU A 97 -26.93 49.61 35.13
CA GLU A 97 -28.13 50.09 35.83
C GLU A 97 -28.72 49.01 36.74
N ARG A 98 -28.86 47.77 36.24
CA ARG A 98 -29.43 46.64 37.00
C ARG A 98 -28.65 46.36 38.29
N LYS A 99 -27.33 46.58 38.29
CA LYS A 99 -26.47 46.40 39.47
C LYS A 99 -26.18 47.70 40.22
N ASN A 100 -26.73 48.82 39.76
CA ASN A 100 -26.48 50.17 40.25
C ASN A 100 -24.98 50.49 40.38
N ILE A 101 -24.18 50.18 39.35
CA ILE A 101 -22.73 50.41 39.37
C ILE A 101 -22.42 51.87 39.05
N THR A 102 -21.63 52.53 39.88
CA THR A 102 -21.09 53.87 39.58
C THR A 102 -19.91 53.74 38.62
N LEU A 103 -20.07 54.28 37.40
CA LEU A 103 -19.07 54.19 36.34
C LEU A 103 -18.23 55.48 36.25
N TYR A 104 -16.91 55.33 36.32
CA TYR A 104 -15.94 56.41 36.10
C TYR A 104 -15.11 56.12 34.85
N VAL A 105 -15.23 56.96 33.83
CA VAL A 105 -14.49 56.82 32.56
C VAL A 105 -13.57 58.01 32.36
N ASN A 106 -12.26 57.78 32.39
CA ASN A 106 -11.25 58.77 32.01
C ASN A 106 -10.50 58.29 30.76
N THR A 107 -10.86 58.84 29.60
CA THR A 107 -10.29 58.46 28.30
C THR A 107 -9.65 59.63 27.59
N ASP A 108 -9.29 60.69 28.32
CA ASP A 108 -8.83 61.96 27.74
C ASP A 108 -7.47 61.83 27.03
N GLU A 109 -6.65 60.85 27.42
CA GLU A 109 -5.39 60.53 26.74
C GLU A 109 -5.52 59.45 25.65
N ALA A 110 -6.74 59.00 25.36
CA ALA A 110 -7.00 58.07 24.27
C ALA A 110 -6.74 58.74 22.91
N GLU A 111 -6.03 58.05 22.04
CA GLU A 111 -5.72 58.50 20.69
C GLU A 111 -6.04 57.38 19.68
N TYR A 112 -5.57 57.51 18.45
CA TYR A 112 -5.72 56.50 17.41
C TYR A 112 -4.80 55.29 17.58
N ILE A 113 -5.37 54.09 17.48
CA ILE A 113 -4.64 52.82 17.38
C ILE A 113 -4.90 52.18 16.01
N LYS A 114 -3.89 51.48 15.47
CA LYS A 114 -4.01 50.74 14.21
C LYS A 114 -3.95 49.23 14.45
N THR A 115 -5.13 48.59 14.46
CA THR A 115 -5.29 47.15 14.69
C THR A 115 -6.65 46.67 14.17
N ASN A 116 -7.04 45.42 14.44
CA ASN A 116 -8.37 44.93 14.14
C ASN A 116 -9.38 45.44 15.17
N LYS A 117 -10.25 46.39 14.78
CA LYS A 117 -11.25 47.04 15.65
C LYS A 117 -12.19 46.01 16.30
N GLU A 118 -12.73 45.08 15.51
CA GLU A 118 -13.70 44.08 15.98
C GLU A 118 -13.12 43.16 17.05
N TRP A 119 -11.91 42.62 16.83
CA TRP A 119 -11.27 41.74 17.80
C TRP A 119 -10.89 42.47 19.08
N LEU A 120 -10.35 43.70 18.96
CA LEU A 120 -10.02 44.49 20.15
C LEU A 120 -11.28 44.83 20.95
N LYS A 121 -12.36 45.27 20.30
CA LYS A 121 -13.66 45.53 20.94
C LYS A 121 -14.14 44.30 21.70
N LYS A 122 -14.10 43.11 21.09
CA LYS A 122 -14.49 41.86 21.75
C LYS A 122 -13.65 41.53 22.99
N ALA A 123 -12.34 41.72 22.91
CA ALA A 123 -11.45 41.48 24.05
C ALA A 123 -11.74 42.44 25.21
N LEU A 124 -11.96 43.72 24.92
CA LEU A 124 -12.28 44.72 25.93
C LEU A 124 -13.68 44.54 26.51
N PHE A 125 -14.66 44.22 25.66
CA PHE A 125 -16.03 43.89 26.06
C PHE A 125 -16.04 42.77 27.10
N ASN A 126 -15.32 41.67 26.82
CA ASN A 126 -15.24 40.54 27.75
C ASN A 126 -14.65 40.91 29.12
N ILE A 127 -13.69 41.83 29.16
CA ILE A 127 -13.06 42.26 30.42
C ILE A 127 -14.00 43.19 31.18
N ILE A 128 -14.58 44.19 30.51
CA ILE A 128 -15.50 45.17 31.11
C ILE A 128 -16.78 44.49 31.60
N HIS A 129 -17.36 43.61 30.79
CA HIS A 129 -18.52 42.82 31.17
C HIS A 129 -18.22 41.92 32.38
N ASN A 130 -17.04 41.31 32.48
CA ASN A 130 -16.66 40.56 33.68
C ASN A 130 -16.55 41.46 34.91
N SER A 131 -15.99 42.67 34.77
CA SER A 131 -15.91 43.64 35.87
C SER A 131 -17.28 44.13 36.34
N ILE A 132 -18.32 44.09 35.51
CA ILE A 132 -19.72 44.37 35.88
C ILE A 132 -20.37 43.11 36.48
N LYS A 133 -20.26 41.98 35.78
CA LYS A 133 -20.86 40.70 36.16
C LYS A 133 -20.40 40.19 37.52
N TYR A 134 -19.13 40.39 37.88
CA TYR A 134 -18.57 39.98 39.17
C TYR A 134 -18.42 41.16 40.16
N ASN A 135 -19.00 42.32 39.84
CA ASN A 135 -19.14 43.41 40.79
C ASN A 135 -20.24 43.14 41.83
N LYS A 136 -20.12 43.80 42.98
CA LYS A 136 -21.16 43.90 44.00
C LYS A 136 -22.23 44.92 43.57
N GLU A 137 -23.43 44.78 44.12
CA GLU A 137 -24.47 45.80 44.00
C GLU A 137 -23.99 47.12 44.61
N ASN A 138 -24.32 48.26 43.98
CA ASN A 138 -23.82 49.59 44.36
C ASN A 138 -22.28 49.70 44.34
N GLY A 139 -21.62 48.85 43.55
CA GLY A 139 -20.18 48.88 43.35
C GLY A 139 -19.73 50.00 42.41
N GLU A 140 -18.42 50.08 42.20
CA GLU A 140 -17.80 51.05 41.31
C GLU A 140 -17.00 50.35 40.21
N LEU A 141 -16.92 50.98 39.04
CA LEU A 141 -16.09 50.57 37.92
C LEU A 141 -15.33 51.78 37.37
N PHE A 142 -14.00 51.68 37.34
CA PHE A 142 -13.11 52.70 36.81
C PHE A 142 -12.45 52.20 35.53
N ILE A 143 -12.57 52.97 34.45
CA ILE A 143 -11.91 52.72 33.17
C ILE A 143 -11.03 53.94 32.87
N SER A 144 -9.72 53.74 32.80
CA SER A 144 -8.77 54.82 32.49
C SER A 144 -7.79 54.44 31.39
N ILE A 145 -7.49 55.38 30.50
CA ILE A 145 -6.47 55.23 29.44
C ILE A 145 -5.38 56.24 29.68
N ASN A 146 -4.15 55.76 29.87
CA ASN A 146 -2.96 56.60 29.97
C ASN A 146 -2.06 56.40 28.74
N LYS A 147 -1.49 57.49 28.23
CA LYS A 147 -0.59 57.49 27.09
C LYS A 147 0.81 57.08 27.53
N GLU A 148 1.36 56.10 26.82
CA GLU A 148 2.72 55.60 27.05
C GLU A 148 3.62 55.88 25.85
N LYS A 149 4.94 55.86 26.05
CA LYS A 149 5.93 56.18 24.99
C LYS A 149 5.73 55.38 23.70
N LYS A 150 5.24 54.13 23.78
CA LYS A 150 5.10 53.20 22.64
C LYS A 150 3.67 52.68 22.42
N GLY A 151 2.69 53.21 23.15
CA GLY A 151 1.34 52.66 23.17
C GLY A 151 0.42 53.36 24.17
N TYR A 152 -0.52 52.59 24.71
CA TYR A 152 -1.49 53.01 25.71
C TYR A 152 -1.55 51.97 26.83
N MET A 153 -1.70 52.43 28.06
CA MET A 153 -2.01 51.61 29.22
C MET A 153 -3.48 51.82 29.56
N LEU A 154 -4.31 50.80 29.33
CA LEU A 154 -5.71 50.77 29.72
C LEU A 154 -5.82 50.06 31.07
N ILE A 155 -6.45 50.71 32.03
CA ILE A 155 -6.67 50.20 33.38
C ILE A 155 -8.17 50.08 33.61
N ILE A 156 -8.64 48.88 33.92
CA ILE A 156 -10.03 48.58 34.27
C ILE A 156 -10.04 48.07 35.71
N LYS A 157 -10.63 48.83 36.63
CA LYS A 157 -10.68 48.52 38.07
C LYS A 157 -12.13 48.41 38.53
N ASP A 158 -12.49 47.31 39.18
CA ASP A 158 -13.78 47.10 39.84
C ASP A 158 -13.63 46.95 41.35
N THR A 159 -14.74 47.10 42.07
CA THR A 159 -14.86 46.87 43.53
C THR A 159 -15.58 45.55 43.85
N GLY A 160 -15.50 44.58 42.93
CA GLY A 160 -16.26 43.34 43.02
C GLY A 160 -15.73 42.34 44.03
N ILE A 161 -16.12 41.08 43.84
CA ILE A 161 -15.77 39.96 44.74
C ILE A 161 -14.27 39.63 44.75
N GLY A 162 -13.49 40.16 43.81
CA GLY A 162 -12.06 39.89 43.68
C GLY A 162 -11.73 38.41 43.44
N MET A 163 -10.44 38.08 43.56
CA MET A 163 -9.89 36.75 43.28
C MET A 163 -8.83 36.36 44.30
N SER A 164 -8.76 35.07 44.63
CA SER A 164 -7.66 34.47 45.40
C SER A 164 -6.36 34.39 44.59
N GLU A 165 -5.23 34.18 45.26
CA GLU A 165 -3.93 33.98 44.60
C GLU A 165 -3.93 32.80 43.62
N GLU A 166 -4.67 31.74 43.93
CA GLU A 166 -4.81 30.58 43.04
C GLU A 166 -5.62 30.92 41.79
N GLU A 167 -6.72 31.68 41.94
CA GLU A 167 -7.55 32.13 40.83
C GLU A 167 -6.77 33.05 39.89
N LYS A 168 -6.01 34.02 40.42
CA LYS A 168 -5.17 34.92 39.61
C LYS A 168 -4.16 34.17 38.73
N LYS A 169 -3.52 33.12 39.25
CA LYS A 169 -2.56 32.29 38.49
C LYS A 169 -3.22 31.52 37.34
N ASN A 170 -4.52 31.28 37.43
CA ASN A 170 -5.24 30.39 36.54
C ASN A 170 -6.27 31.11 35.65
N ILE A 171 -6.64 32.37 35.93
CA ILE A 171 -7.75 33.07 35.28
C ILE A 171 -7.58 33.25 33.76
N PHE A 172 -6.34 33.31 33.28
CA PHE A 172 -6.03 33.36 31.85
C PHE A 172 -5.80 31.98 31.22
N LYS A 173 -5.84 30.89 31.98
CA LYS A 173 -5.77 29.53 31.45
C LYS A 173 -7.09 29.20 30.76
N LYS A 174 -6.99 28.38 29.71
CA LYS A 174 -8.14 27.90 28.97
C LYS A 174 -9.06 27.09 29.88
N TYR A 175 -10.36 27.36 29.82
CA TYR A 175 -11.41 26.62 30.52
C TYR A 175 -11.35 26.76 32.05
N TYR A 176 -10.63 27.75 32.57
CA TYR A 176 -10.64 28.04 33.99
C TYR A 176 -11.86 28.90 34.34
N THR A 177 -12.60 28.50 35.37
CA THR A 177 -13.72 29.26 35.94
C THR A 177 -13.55 29.32 37.44
N SER A 178 -13.74 30.50 38.03
CA SER A 178 -13.82 30.68 39.48
C SER A 178 -15.26 30.45 39.95
N GLY A 179 -15.44 29.64 41.00
CA GLY A 179 -16.73 29.46 41.69
C GLY A 179 -17.71 28.44 41.08
N LYS A 180 -18.90 28.36 41.70
CA LYS A 180 -20.00 27.44 41.32
C LYS A 180 -20.76 27.87 40.06
N ASP A 181 -20.60 29.11 39.63
CA ASP A 181 -21.19 29.60 38.39
C ASP A 181 -20.29 29.26 37.20
N HIS A 182 -20.60 28.12 36.58
CA HIS A 182 -19.97 27.59 35.38
C HIS A 182 -20.06 28.58 34.20
N GLY A 183 -19.10 29.51 34.13
CA GLY A 183 -18.75 30.19 32.88
C GLY A 183 -18.09 29.22 31.89
N THR A 184 -17.76 29.69 30.70
CA THR A 184 -17.11 28.88 29.67
C THR A 184 -15.60 28.76 29.88
N GLY A 185 -15.00 29.69 30.66
CA GLY A 185 -13.56 29.83 30.81
C GLY A 185 -12.83 30.21 29.52
N ILE A 186 -13.57 30.70 28.51
CA ILE A 186 -13.04 31.07 27.18
C ILE A 186 -12.76 32.58 27.10
N GLY A 187 -13.63 33.42 27.65
CA GLY A 187 -13.60 34.88 27.48
C GLY A 187 -12.27 35.56 27.83
N LEU A 188 -11.72 35.36 29.02
CA LEU A 188 -10.45 35.99 29.43
C LEU A 188 -9.23 35.38 28.72
N ASN A 189 -9.26 34.08 28.40
CA ASN A 189 -8.21 33.46 27.59
C ASN A 189 -8.19 34.04 26.16
N MET A 190 -9.36 34.20 25.55
CA MET A 190 -9.50 34.81 24.22
C MET A 190 -9.07 36.28 24.25
N SER A 191 -9.47 37.03 25.27
CA SER A 191 -9.07 38.44 25.43
C SER A 191 -7.55 38.58 25.51
N ARG A 192 -6.89 37.72 26.29
CA ARG A 192 -5.43 37.65 26.34
C ARG A 192 -4.82 37.27 25.00
N ALA A 193 -5.35 36.27 24.31
CA ALA A 193 -4.85 35.85 23.02
C ALA A 193 -4.96 36.96 21.95
N VAL A 194 -6.07 37.71 21.95
CA VAL A 194 -6.27 38.88 21.08
C VAL A 194 -5.23 39.96 21.42
N ILE A 195 -5.12 40.36 22.69
CA ILE A 195 -4.21 41.43 23.14
C ILE A 195 -2.74 41.06 22.83
N GLU A 196 -2.32 39.83 23.11
CA GLU A 196 -0.96 39.37 22.82
C GLU A 196 -0.71 39.26 21.30
N SER A 197 -1.72 38.86 20.49
CA SER A 197 -1.57 38.73 19.05
C SER A 197 -1.33 40.04 18.31
N ILE A 198 -1.76 41.17 18.90
CA ILE A 198 -1.49 42.52 18.40
C ILE A 198 -0.20 43.11 18.98
N GLY A 199 0.55 42.34 19.77
CA GLY A 199 1.79 42.74 20.42
C GLY A 199 1.59 43.51 21.73
N GLY A 200 0.40 43.45 22.32
CA GLY A 200 0.08 44.00 23.63
C GLY A 200 0.36 43.02 24.77
N ALA A 201 0.03 43.43 25.99
CA ALA A 201 0.13 42.60 27.19
C ALA A 201 -1.08 42.84 28.10
N ILE A 202 -1.46 41.82 28.87
CA ILE A 202 -2.50 41.92 29.89
C ILE A 202 -1.99 41.34 31.21
N ALA A 203 -2.22 42.06 32.31
CA ALA A 203 -1.93 41.65 33.67
C ALA A 203 -3.14 41.94 34.57
N ILE A 204 -3.15 41.34 35.75
CA ILE A 204 -4.22 41.51 36.72
C ILE A 204 -3.66 41.62 38.14
N GLU A 205 -4.17 42.56 38.90
CA GLU A 205 -4.11 42.59 40.36
C GLU A 205 -5.51 42.36 40.90
N SER A 206 -5.65 41.54 41.94
CA SER A 206 -6.93 41.32 42.59
C SER A 206 -6.70 40.79 43.99
N GLU A 207 -7.58 41.16 44.89
CA GLU A 207 -7.64 40.63 46.25
C GLU A 207 -9.09 40.28 46.55
N LYS A 208 -9.31 39.11 47.15
CA LYS A 208 -10.65 38.62 47.47
C LYS A 208 -11.41 39.66 48.30
N ASP A 209 -12.66 39.89 47.93
CA ASP A 209 -13.61 40.86 48.50
C ASP A 209 -13.20 42.35 48.41
N LYS A 210 -12.12 42.66 47.69
CA LYS A 210 -11.65 44.04 47.43
C LYS A 210 -11.68 44.46 45.96
N GLY A 211 -12.08 43.55 45.07
CA GLY A 211 -12.20 43.81 43.63
C GLY A 211 -10.98 43.40 42.81
N SER A 212 -10.99 43.80 41.54
CA SER A 212 -9.96 43.45 40.56
C SER A 212 -9.51 44.66 39.76
N LYS A 213 -8.28 44.61 39.26
CA LYS A 213 -7.66 45.63 38.43
C LYS A 213 -6.91 44.98 37.28
N PHE A 214 -7.42 45.15 36.07
CA PHE A 214 -6.77 44.71 34.84
C PHE A 214 -5.89 45.82 34.27
N PHE A 215 -4.68 45.46 33.87
CA PHE A 215 -3.73 46.32 33.20
C PHE A 215 -3.51 45.80 31.78
N ILE A 216 -3.84 46.61 30.78
CA ILE A 216 -3.81 46.22 29.37
C ILE A 216 -2.92 47.20 28.62
N TYR A 217 -1.76 46.73 28.19
CA TYR A 217 -0.87 47.49 27.32
C TYR A 217 -1.22 47.23 25.84
N LEU A 218 -1.46 48.30 25.08
CA LEU A 218 -1.77 48.27 23.66
C LEU A 218 -0.75 49.10 22.86
N PRO A 219 0.01 48.53 21.91
CA PRO A 219 0.90 49.31 21.05
C PRO A 219 0.10 50.16 20.06
N LYS A 220 0.61 51.35 19.67
CA LYS A 220 -0.07 52.23 18.69
C LYS A 220 -0.30 51.57 17.33
N THR A 221 0.50 50.57 16.96
CA THR A 221 0.38 49.80 15.72
C THR A 221 0.70 48.34 16.00
N ALA A 222 -0.18 47.43 15.56
CA ALA A 222 0.01 46.00 15.76
C ALA A 222 1.29 45.49 15.07
N LYS A 223 2.18 44.82 15.83
CA LYS A 223 3.35 44.11 15.27
C LYS A 223 2.92 42.71 14.84
N GLN A 224 2.84 42.45 13.52
CA GLN A 224 2.57 41.09 13.03
C GLN A 224 3.70 40.13 13.42
N ILE A 225 3.39 39.09 14.20
CA ILE A 225 4.28 37.95 14.41
C ILE A 225 4.14 37.02 13.18
N ARG A 226 5.23 36.78 12.43
CA ARG A 226 5.23 35.98 11.19
C ARG A 226 5.05 34.48 11.46
N ILE A 227 3.81 33.99 11.53
CA ILE A 227 3.42 32.57 11.67
C ILE A 227 3.50 31.82 10.32
N ARG A 228 4.64 31.89 9.60
CA ARG A 228 4.81 31.10 8.36
C ARG A 228 5.59 29.80 8.57
N GLN A 229 6.57 29.79 9.48
CA GLN A 229 7.43 28.61 9.72
C GLN A 229 6.78 27.53 10.62
N LEU A 230 5.90 27.93 11.54
CA LEU A 230 5.19 27.01 12.44
C LEU A 230 4.07 26.23 11.73
N ALA A 231 3.41 26.85 10.75
CA ALA A 231 2.30 26.24 10.03
C ALA A 231 2.79 25.06 9.17
N THR A 232 3.91 25.21 8.46
CA THR A 232 4.51 24.14 7.63
C THR A 232 4.94 22.93 8.46
N ALA A 233 5.55 23.15 9.63
CA ALA A 233 5.92 22.08 10.55
C ALA A 233 4.68 21.37 11.15
N LEU A 234 3.64 22.13 11.52
CA LEU A 234 2.39 21.58 12.07
C LEU A 234 1.54 20.86 11.04
N SER A 235 1.57 21.25 9.76
CA SER A 235 0.93 20.49 8.67
C SER A 235 1.66 19.19 8.38
N GLY A 236 3.00 19.17 8.47
CA GLY A 236 3.78 17.93 8.37
C GLY A 236 3.47 16.96 9.50
N ILE A 237 3.42 17.46 10.74
CA ILE A 237 3.10 16.66 11.94
C ILE A 237 1.62 16.22 11.95
N ALA A 238 0.69 17.05 11.47
CA ALA A 238 -0.71 16.68 11.37
C ALA A 238 -0.96 15.62 10.30
N LEU A 239 -0.29 15.72 9.15
CA LEU A 239 -0.34 14.71 8.10
C LEU A 239 0.29 13.40 8.59
N PHE A 240 1.42 13.47 9.30
CA PHE A 240 2.05 12.33 9.94
C PHE A 240 1.11 11.68 10.96
N LEU A 241 0.54 12.45 11.90
CA LEU A 241 -0.46 11.95 12.87
C LEU A 241 -1.73 11.41 12.20
N PHE A 242 -2.20 11.97 11.09
CA PHE A 242 -3.34 11.43 10.33
C PHE A 242 -3.01 10.12 9.61
N ILE A 243 -1.73 9.86 9.30
CA ILE A 243 -1.27 8.62 8.67
C ILE A 243 -0.89 7.56 9.73
N SER A 244 -0.44 7.99 10.92
CA SER A 244 0.09 7.13 11.98
C SER A 244 -0.94 6.53 12.95
N ILE A 245 -2.23 6.87 12.84
CA ILE A 245 -3.24 6.25 13.71
C ILE A 245 -3.66 4.91 13.08
N ASP A 246 -3.44 3.83 13.83
CA ASP A 246 -3.85 2.44 13.54
C ASP A 246 -5.35 2.21 13.22
N TYR A 247 -6.19 3.26 13.25
CA TYR A 247 -7.67 3.29 13.29
C TYR A 247 -8.39 3.55 11.97
N PHE A 248 -7.72 3.58 10.81
CA PHE A 248 -8.50 3.64 9.56
C PHE A 248 -9.17 2.30 9.31
N TYR A 249 -10.45 2.21 9.72
CA TYR A 249 -11.35 1.11 9.37
C TYR A 249 -11.22 0.79 7.88
N CYS A 250 -11.22 -0.50 7.56
CA CYS A 250 -11.28 -0.97 6.19
C CYS A 250 -12.68 -0.63 5.63
N LEU A 251 -12.83 0.57 5.07
CA LEU A 251 -14.09 1.11 4.53
C LEU A 251 -14.06 1.25 3.01
N ILE A 252 -12.89 1.24 2.38
CA ILE A 252 -12.77 1.30 0.92
C ILE A 252 -12.81 -0.13 0.37
N PRO A 253 -13.73 -0.46 -0.55
CA PRO A 253 -13.77 -1.78 -1.14
C PRO A 253 -12.47 -2.07 -1.91
N GLN A 254 -11.95 -3.28 -1.76
CA GLN A 254 -10.81 -3.74 -2.55
C GLN A 254 -11.25 -4.01 -3.98
N ARG A 255 -10.38 -3.71 -4.93
CA ARG A 255 -10.56 -4.20 -6.29
C ARG A 255 -10.37 -5.72 -6.29
N ILE A 256 -11.35 -6.43 -6.82
CA ILE A 256 -11.30 -7.88 -7.03
C ILE A 256 -11.21 -8.08 -8.55
N ILE A 257 -10.11 -8.70 -9.00
CA ILE A 257 -9.97 -9.11 -10.40
C ILE A 257 -10.46 -10.55 -10.48
N THR A 258 -11.44 -10.78 -11.33
CA THR A 258 -12.01 -12.11 -11.56
C THR A 258 -11.56 -12.62 -12.93
N GLU A 259 -10.91 -13.78 -12.93
CA GLU A 259 -10.57 -14.52 -14.14
C GLU A 259 -11.40 -15.81 -14.15
N SER A 260 -12.03 -16.16 -15.27
CA SER A 260 -12.85 -17.37 -15.41
C SER A 260 -12.36 -18.25 -16.56
N SER A 261 -12.31 -19.56 -16.34
CA SER A 261 -12.20 -20.59 -17.40
C SER A 261 -13.47 -21.45 -17.45
N ASN A 262 -13.46 -22.51 -18.26
CA ASN A 262 -14.61 -23.40 -18.45
C ASN A 262 -15.21 -23.91 -17.13
N ASN A 263 -14.37 -24.31 -16.16
CA ASN A 263 -14.85 -24.88 -14.89
C ASN A 263 -14.36 -24.16 -13.61
N SER A 264 -13.52 -23.12 -13.72
CA SER A 264 -12.94 -22.49 -12.52
C SER A 264 -12.96 -20.97 -12.59
N VAL A 265 -13.06 -20.35 -11.41
CA VAL A 265 -13.00 -18.90 -11.23
C VAL A 265 -11.93 -18.56 -10.20
N ILE A 266 -11.06 -17.62 -10.55
CA ILE A 266 -10.03 -17.10 -9.66
C ILE A 266 -10.36 -15.65 -9.31
N TYR A 267 -10.33 -15.37 -8.01
CA TYR A 267 -10.49 -14.04 -7.44
C TYR A 267 -9.13 -13.57 -6.91
N LYS A 268 -8.56 -12.55 -7.54
CA LYS A 268 -7.31 -11.89 -7.12
C LYS A 268 -7.63 -10.57 -6.45
N LEU A 269 -7.31 -10.45 -5.17
CA LEU A 269 -7.52 -9.24 -4.39
C LEU A 269 -6.26 -8.36 -4.41
N GLN A 270 -6.44 -7.05 -4.16
CA GLN A 270 -5.32 -6.08 -4.10
C GLN A 270 -4.30 -6.36 -3.00
N ASN A 271 -4.68 -7.09 -1.95
CA ASN A 271 -3.79 -7.50 -0.88
C ASN A 271 -3.04 -8.82 -1.18
N ASN A 272 -3.02 -9.28 -2.43
CA ASN A 272 -2.41 -10.54 -2.89
C ASN A 272 -3.10 -11.82 -2.37
N VAL A 273 -4.26 -11.71 -1.72
CA VAL A 273 -5.09 -12.89 -1.45
C VAL A 273 -5.64 -13.40 -2.78
N VAL A 274 -5.43 -14.69 -3.03
CA VAL A 274 -5.93 -15.40 -4.22
C VAL A 274 -6.86 -16.51 -3.76
N ALA A 275 -8.12 -16.43 -4.14
CA ALA A 275 -9.10 -17.49 -3.91
C ALA A 275 -9.49 -18.14 -5.23
N ARG A 276 -9.65 -19.46 -5.23
CA ARG A 276 -10.08 -20.24 -6.39
C ARG A 276 -11.30 -21.06 -6.04
N ALA A 277 -12.34 -21.01 -6.87
CA ALA A 277 -13.58 -21.75 -6.70
C ALA A 277 -14.03 -22.38 -8.04
N ASP A 278 -14.92 -23.36 -8.01
CA ASP A 278 -15.61 -23.81 -9.22
C ASP A 278 -16.56 -22.70 -9.73
N LYS A 279 -16.81 -22.65 -11.04
CA LYS A 279 -17.72 -21.66 -11.63
C LYS A 279 -19.17 -21.83 -11.16
N ASN A 280 -19.57 -23.05 -10.82
CA ASN A 280 -20.92 -23.36 -10.34
C ASN A 280 -21.10 -23.13 -8.84
N ASP A 281 -20.01 -22.86 -8.12
CA ASP A 281 -20.01 -22.67 -6.68
C ASP A 281 -20.55 -21.30 -6.26
N LYS A 282 -21.27 -21.28 -5.13
CA LYS A 282 -21.81 -20.03 -4.57
C LYS A 282 -20.88 -19.49 -3.49
N LEU A 283 -19.97 -18.61 -3.91
CA LEU A 283 -19.02 -17.87 -3.07
C LEU A 283 -19.37 -16.37 -3.01
N GLN A 284 -19.37 -15.79 -1.81
CA GLN A 284 -19.46 -14.33 -1.61
C GLN A 284 -18.18 -13.81 -0.95
N ILE A 285 -17.59 -12.74 -1.49
CA ILE A 285 -16.35 -12.13 -1.02
C ILE A 285 -16.65 -10.71 -0.50
N ILE A 286 -16.24 -10.42 0.73
CA ILE A 286 -16.32 -9.10 1.35
C ILE A 286 -14.90 -8.64 1.64
N ALA A 287 -14.37 -7.71 0.84
CA ALA A 287 -12.98 -7.28 0.95
C ALA A 287 -12.88 -5.76 1.01
N TYR A 288 -12.34 -5.24 2.10
CA TYR A 288 -12.11 -3.81 2.30
C TYR A 288 -10.65 -3.53 2.68
N ARG A 289 -10.20 -2.31 2.43
CA ARG A 289 -8.88 -1.78 2.78
C ARG A 289 -8.98 -0.39 3.39
N ASN A 290 -7.91 0.04 4.03
CA ASN A 290 -7.76 1.43 4.43
C ASN A 290 -7.25 2.31 3.25
N ILE A 291 -7.25 3.63 3.46
CA ILE A 291 -6.83 4.63 2.47
C ILE A 291 -5.40 4.39 1.99
N PHE A 292 -4.51 4.01 2.90
CA PHE A 292 -3.07 3.83 2.63
C PHE A 292 -2.67 2.43 2.15
N ASN A 293 -3.64 1.52 1.98
CA ASN A 293 -3.41 0.13 1.59
C ASN A 293 -2.47 -0.66 2.54
N THR A 294 -2.38 -0.25 3.80
CA THR A 294 -1.52 -0.88 4.82
C THR A 294 -2.25 -1.92 5.68
N LYS A 295 -3.59 -1.84 5.75
CA LYS A 295 -4.44 -2.83 6.43
C LYS A 295 -5.60 -3.23 5.51
N SER A 296 -5.97 -4.51 5.57
CA SER A 296 -7.10 -5.05 4.82
C SER A 296 -7.95 -5.97 5.71
N ARG A 297 -9.25 -6.02 5.43
CA ARG A 297 -10.20 -6.95 6.05
C ARG A 297 -10.88 -7.72 4.93
N THR A 298 -10.69 -9.03 4.91
CA THR A 298 -11.23 -9.92 3.87
C THR A 298 -12.05 -11.03 4.51
N LYS A 299 -13.26 -11.25 4.01
CA LYS A 299 -14.13 -12.36 4.41
C LYS A 299 -14.62 -13.13 3.19
N PHE A 300 -14.59 -14.46 3.27
CA PHE A 300 -15.17 -15.37 2.30
C PHE A 300 -16.36 -16.08 2.95
N ILE A 301 -17.52 -16.04 2.31
CA ILE A 301 -18.74 -16.69 2.77
C ILE A 301 -19.08 -17.81 1.79
N LEU A 302 -18.96 -19.06 2.24
CA LEU A 302 -19.16 -20.27 1.47
C LEU A 302 -20.58 -20.80 1.72
N LYS A 303 -21.44 -20.79 0.69
CA LYS A 303 -22.80 -21.35 0.80
C LYS A 303 -22.87 -22.80 0.33
N LYS A 304 -22.19 -23.12 -0.78
CA LYS A 304 -21.95 -24.45 -1.36
C LYS A 304 -20.78 -24.28 -2.33
N ALA A 305 -19.55 -24.30 -1.80
CA ALA A 305 -18.39 -23.90 -2.58
C ALA A 305 -17.10 -24.54 -2.04
N ASP A 306 -16.33 -25.15 -2.92
CA ASP A 306 -14.98 -25.60 -2.61
C ASP A 306 -14.01 -24.48 -2.96
N VAL A 307 -13.26 -23.99 -1.97
CA VAL A 307 -12.41 -22.82 -2.15
C VAL A 307 -11.00 -23.04 -1.62
N ALA A 308 -10.04 -23.02 -2.54
CA ALA A 308 -8.63 -22.94 -2.20
C ALA A 308 -8.24 -21.46 -2.01
N ILE A 309 -7.72 -21.09 -0.84
CA ILE A 309 -7.37 -19.71 -0.52
C ILE A 309 -5.89 -19.58 -0.16
N ASN A 310 -5.12 -18.98 -1.05
CA ASN A 310 -3.80 -18.49 -0.67
C ASN A 310 -3.94 -17.09 -0.09
N THR A 311 -3.67 -16.95 1.21
CA THR A 311 -3.84 -15.67 1.91
C THR A 311 -2.65 -14.73 1.75
N ALA A 312 -1.51 -15.22 1.23
CA ALA A 312 -0.24 -14.50 1.23
C ALA A 312 0.10 -13.90 2.62
N SER A 313 -0.22 -14.65 3.68
CA SER A 313 -0.09 -14.25 5.08
C SER A 313 -0.98 -13.08 5.54
N ASN A 314 -1.97 -12.67 4.75
CA ASN A 314 -2.97 -11.69 5.19
C ASN A 314 -4.03 -12.33 6.10
N PRO A 315 -4.54 -11.58 7.08
CA PRO A 315 -5.67 -12.01 7.91
C PRO A 315 -6.98 -11.99 7.11
N ILE A 316 -7.67 -13.12 7.11
CA ILE A 316 -8.95 -13.38 6.45
C ILE A 316 -9.88 -14.16 7.39
N GLU A 317 -11.17 -14.07 7.13
CA GLU A 317 -12.19 -14.91 7.76
C GLU A 317 -12.88 -15.75 6.69
N VAL A 318 -13.05 -17.06 6.93
CA VAL A 318 -13.85 -17.95 6.10
C VAL A 318 -15.06 -18.40 6.90
N ILE A 319 -16.25 -18.16 6.38
CA ILE A 319 -17.52 -18.51 7.02
C ILE A 319 -18.18 -19.60 6.20
N ALA A 320 -18.35 -20.78 6.79
CA ALA A 320 -18.91 -21.95 6.12
C ALA A 320 -19.70 -22.81 7.13
N ASN A 321 -20.88 -23.29 6.75
CA ASN A 321 -21.74 -24.14 7.60
C ASN A 321 -21.98 -23.58 9.03
N GLY A 322 -22.04 -22.26 9.19
CA GLY A 322 -22.21 -21.59 10.49
C GLY A 322 -20.92 -21.41 11.31
N GLU A 323 -19.81 -22.00 10.86
CA GLU A 323 -18.50 -21.91 11.50
C GLU A 323 -17.68 -20.74 10.94
N VAL A 324 -16.86 -20.14 11.80
CA VAL A 324 -15.93 -19.05 11.43
C VAL A 324 -14.51 -19.52 11.61
N ILE A 325 -13.77 -19.59 10.51
CA ILE A 325 -12.36 -19.94 10.48
C ILE A 325 -11.55 -18.66 10.28
N LYS A 326 -10.69 -18.34 11.23
CA LYS A 326 -9.77 -17.20 11.17
C LYS A 326 -8.35 -17.70 10.95
N ASN A 327 -7.58 -17.01 10.13
CA ASN A 327 -6.19 -17.38 9.92
C ASN A 327 -5.23 -16.38 10.57
N HIS A 328 -4.07 -16.87 10.99
CA HIS A 328 -2.97 -16.08 11.53
C HIS A 328 -1.73 -16.26 10.65
N GLY A 329 -1.73 -15.63 9.47
CA GLY A 329 -0.59 -15.66 8.54
C GLY A 329 -0.42 -16.98 7.79
N THR A 330 -1.51 -17.51 7.22
CA THR A 330 -1.63 -18.96 6.95
C THR A 330 -1.95 -19.27 5.50
N GLU A 331 -1.30 -20.28 4.93
CA GLU A 331 -1.68 -20.89 3.64
C GLU A 331 -2.53 -22.13 3.92
N PHE A 332 -3.79 -22.16 3.43
CA PHE A 332 -4.72 -23.26 3.70
C PHE A 332 -5.71 -23.48 2.54
N GLU A 333 -6.25 -24.69 2.43
CA GLU A 333 -7.31 -25.04 1.46
C GLU A 333 -8.56 -25.46 2.23
N THR A 334 -9.74 -24.97 1.84
CA THR A 334 -11.01 -25.30 2.49
C THR A 334 -12.01 -25.87 1.48
N VAL A 335 -12.52 -27.06 1.78
CA VAL A 335 -13.63 -27.70 1.07
C VAL A 335 -14.89 -27.53 1.91
N ALA A 336 -15.95 -26.98 1.31
CA ALA A 336 -17.20 -26.68 1.99
C ALA A 336 -18.42 -26.99 1.10
N ASN A 337 -19.00 -28.17 1.32
CA ASN A 337 -20.27 -28.60 0.73
C ASN A 337 -21.34 -28.76 1.83
N THR A 338 -22.61 -28.95 1.46
CA THR A 338 -23.77 -29.00 2.36
C THR A 338 -23.60 -29.91 3.57
N ASN A 339 -22.78 -30.96 3.46
CA ASN A 339 -22.52 -31.94 4.52
C ASN A 339 -21.03 -32.11 4.88
N LYS A 340 -20.13 -31.29 4.32
CA LYS A 340 -18.67 -31.45 4.49
C LYS A 340 -18.02 -30.10 4.69
N LEU A 341 -17.29 -29.93 5.78
CA LEU A 341 -16.37 -28.81 5.98
C LEU A 341 -15.03 -29.43 6.35
N ALA A 342 -14.03 -29.24 5.49
CA ALA A 342 -12.67 -29.71 5.71
C ALA A 342 -11.70 -28.57 5.38
N THR A 343 -10.73 -28.29 6.25
CA THR A 343 -9.71 -27.28 6.03
C THR A 343 -8.33 -27.86 6.28
N SER A 344 -7.44 -27.77 5.30
CA SER A 344 -6.06 -28.25 5.36
C SER A 344 -5.09 -27.09 5.54
N VAL A 345 -4.24 -27.13 6.58
CA VAL A 345 -3.33 -26.03 6.92
C VAL A 345 -1.90 -26.37 6.50
N TYR A 346 -1.36 -25.63 5.53
CA TYR A 346 -0.03 -25.87 4.97
C TYR A 346 1.08 -25.06 5.64
N LYS A 347 0.75 -23.86 6.14
CA LYS A 347 1.67 -22.95 6.85
C LYS A 347 0.90 -22.12 7.87
N GLY A 348 1.51 -21.79 9.00
CA GLY A 348 0.88 -20.95 10.04
C GLY A 348 -0.15 -21.73 10.86
N SER A 349 -1.19 -21.05 11.30
CA SER A 349 -2.30 -21.66 12.05
C SER A 349 -3.66 -21.04 11.71
N ILE A 350 -4.73 -21.79 11.92
CA ILE A 350 -6.11 -21.28 11.89
C ILE A 350 -6.77 -21.51 13.23
N GLN A 351 -7.71 -20.64 13.57
CA GLN A 351 -8.57 -20.75 14.73
C GLN A 351 -10.03 -20.90 14.29
N ALA A 352 -10.70 -21.91 14.83
CA ALA A 352 -12.14 -22.12 14.66
C ALA A 352 -12.76 -22.38 16.04
N GLY A 353 -13.56 -21.43 16.54
CA GLY A 353 -13.97 -21.41 17.94
C GLY A 353 -12.75 -21.43 18.87
N ASP A 354 -12.73 -22.36 19.82
CA ASP A 354 -11.61 -22.58 20.74
C ASP A 354 -10.52 -23.52 20.20
N THR A 355 -10.72 -24.09 19.00
CA THR A 355 -9.78 -25.04 18.40
C THR A 355 -8.73 -24.31 17.57
N ASN A 356 -7.45 -24.54 17.89
CA ASN A 356 -6.31 -24.07 17.10
C ASN A 356 -5.71 -25.23 16.28
N VAL A 357 -5.56 -25.01 14.98
CA VAL A 357 -5.05 -25.99 14.01
C VAL A 357 -3.78 -25.42 13.38
N MET A 358 -2.69 -26.15 13.48
CA MET A 358 -1.36 -25.73 13.06
C MET A 358 -1.02 -26.33 11.68
N LYS A 359 0.14 -25.95 11.16
CA LYS A 359 0.74 -26.57 9.98
C LYS A 359 0.73 -28.11 10.07
N ASN A 360 0.44 -28.77 8.94
CA ASN A 360 0.33 -30.23 8.77
C ASN A 360 -0.88 -30.87 9.45
N GLU A 361 -1.78 -30.04 9.97
CA GLU A 361 -3.04 -30.48 10.56
C GLU A 361 -4.21 -29.94 9.73
N GLY A 362 -5.37 -30.55 9.92
CA GLY A 362 -6.61 -30.18 9.28
C GLY A 362 -7.76 -30.18 10.25
N LEU A 363 -8.81 -29.48 9.86
CA LEU A 363 -10.07 -29.41 10.60
C LEU A 363 -11.15 -30.05 9.75
N ILE A 364 -11.86 -31.04 10.29
CA ILE A 364 -12.94 -31.72 9.60
C ILE A 364 -14.20 -31.73 10.44
N TYR A 365 -15.34 -31.48 9.79
CA TYR A 365 -16.64 -31.54 10.44
C TYR A 365 -17.14 -32.99 10.46
N LYS A 366 -17.12 -33.62 11.65
CA LYS A 366 -17.56 -34.99 11.87
C LYS A 366 -18.46 -35.06 13.11
N LYS A 367 -19.57 -35.81 13.02
CA LYS A 367 -20.49 -36.04 14.15
C LYS A 367 -20.94 -34.73 14.83
N ASN A 368 -21.35 -33.74 14.02
CA ASN A 368 -21.86 -32.44 14.48
C ASN A 368 -20.86 -31.56 15.26
N ARG A 369 -19.55 -31.80 15.08
CA ARG A 369 -18.49 -30.97 15.66
C ARG A 369 -17.28 -30.90 14.73
N LEU A 370 -16.46 -29.86 14.92
CA LEU A 370 -15.15 -29.75 14.28
C LEU A 370 -14.14 -30.62 15.03
N VAL A 371 -13.43 -31.47 14.29
CA VAL A 371 -12.41 -32.37 14.80
C VAL A 371 -11.11 -32.07 14.10
N LYS A 372 -10.03 -32.02 14.88
CA LYS A 372 -8.68 -31.83 14.39
C LYS A 372 -8.08 -33.17 13.98
N GLU A 373 -7.48 -33.24 12.79
CA GLU A 373 -6.81 -34.43 12.26
C GLU A 373 -5.47 -34.09 11.58
N ASN A 374 -4.60 -35.08 11.41
CA ASN A 374 -3.38 -34.92 10.62
C ASN A 374 -3.69 -34.94 9.12
N LEU A 375 -2.99 -34.11 8.34
CA LEU A 375 -3.09 -34.15 6.87
C LEU A 375 -2.56 -35.48 6.32
N PRO A 376 -3.06 -35.93 5.16
CA PRO A 376 -2.47 -37.07 4.49
C PRO A 376 -1.02 -36.76 4.08
N ALA A 377 -0.17 -37.78 4.09
CA ALA A 377 1.22 -37.64 3.66
C ALA A 377 1.33 -37.15 2.20
N GLU A 378 2.34 -36.33 1.95
CA GLU A 378 2.71 -35.86 0.61
C GLU A 378 3.03 -37.04 -0.31
N VAL A 379 2.76 -36.87 -1.61
CA VAL A 379 3.21 -37.87 -2.59
C VAL A 379 4.71 -37.78 -2.81
N THR A 380 5.34 -38.90 -3.12
CA THR A 380 6.78 -38.99 -3.40
C THR A 380 7.02 -39.54 -4.80
N ASN A 381 8.28 -39.50 -5.25
CA ASN A 381 8.71 -40.10 -6.52
C ASN A 381 7.87 -39.69 -7.73
N ILE A 382 7.56 -38.39 -7.88
CA ILE A 382 6.91 -37.92 -9.10
C ILE A 382 7.86 -38.17 -10.29
N VAL A 383 7.55 -39.15 -11.14
CA VAL A 383 8.33 -39.47 -12.34
C VAL A 383 7.60 -38.88 -13.54
N ILE A 384 8.34 -38.21 -14.41
CA ILE A 384 7.82 -37.59 -15.63
C ILE A 384 8.62 -38.13 -16.80
N THR A 385 7.94 -38.78 -17.73
CA THR A 385 8.53 -39.37 -18.94
C THR A 385 7.79 -38.90 -20.17
N THR A 386 8.42 -39.08 -21.32
CA THR A 386 7.81 -38.80 -22.62
C THR A 386 7.72 -40.11 -23.39
N ASP A 387 6.53 -40.47 -23.86
CA ASP A 387 6.31 -41.68 -24.64
C ASP A 387 6.82 -41.55 -26.09
N ARG A 388 6.68 -42.63 -26.88
CA ARG A 388 7.07 -42.63 -28.31
C ARG A 388 6.24 -41.68 -29.18
N ASN A 389 5.06 -41.28 -28.72
CA ASN A 389 4.15 -40.35 -29.40
C ASN A 389 4.32 -38.91 -28.91
N TYR A 390 5.35 -38.65 -28.10
CA TYR A 390 5.65 -37.37 -27.48
C TYR A 390 4.59 -36.87 -26.48
N ASN A 391 3.80 -37.79 -25.91
CA ASN A 391 2.90 -37.49 -24.80
C ASN A 391 3.68 -37.46 -23.49
N THR A 392 3.21 -36.65 -22.55
CA THR A 392 3.84 -36.57 -21.22
C THR A 392 3.14 -37.50 -20.26
N ASP A 393 3.87 -38.50 -19.78
CA ASP A 393 3.38 -39.42 -18.75
C ASP A 393 3.91 -38.98 -17.39
N VAL A 394 3.02 -38.97 -16.39
CA VAL A 394 3.35 -38.62 -15.01
C VAL A 394 2.84 -39.71 -14.07
N SER A 395 3.71 -40.20 -13.19
CA SER A 395 3.37 -41.15 -12.14
C SER A 395 3.93 -40.71 -10.79
N TRP A 396 3.36 -41.23 -9.70
CA TRP A 396 3.76 -40.88 -8.33
C TRP A 396 3.47 -42.00 -7.34
N ASP A 397 4.17 -41.97 -6.21
CA ASP A 397 4.00 -42.91 -5.10
C ASP A 397 3.22 -42.26 -3.95
N SER A 398 2.27 -43.01 -3.38
CA SER A 398 1.50 -42.60 -2.21
C SER A 398 0.75 -43.79 -1.60
N PRO A 399 0.58 -43.85 -0.25
CA PRO A 399 -0.26 -44.83 0.40
C PRO A 399 -1.77 -44.52 0.27
N TYR A 400 -2.14 -43.33 -0.23
CA TYR A 400 -3.54 -42.92 -0.40
C TYR A 400 -4.10 -43.36 -1.77
N LYS A 401 -5.43 -43.37 -1.87
CA LYS A 401 -6.16 -43.84 -3.07
C LYS A 401 -6.63 -42.69 -3.98
N ASN A 402 -6.86 -41.51 -3.43
CA ASN A 402 -7.45 -40.39 -4.15
C ASN A 402 -6.43 -39.25 -4.24
N PHE A 403 -6.40 -38.60 -5.40
CA PHE A 403 -5.45 -37.55 -5.72
C PHE A 403 -6.13 -36.38 -6.42
N VAL A 404 -5.64 -35.18 -6.10
CA VAL A 404 -5.93 -33.96 -6.85
C VAL A 404 -4.70 -33.59 -7.65
N ILE A 405 -4.88 -33.45 -8.96
CA ILE A 405 -3.81 -33.11 -9.90
C ILE A 405 -4.10 -31.75 -10.49
N THR A 406 -3.14 -30.84 -10.37
CA THR A 406 -3.22 -29.50 -10.94
C THR A 406 -2.05 -29.28 -11.88
N LEU A 407 -2.33 -28.85 -13.11
CA LEU A 407 -1.32 -28.56 -14.14
C LEU A 407 -1.39 -27.09 -14.57
N SER A 408 -0.26 -26.40 -14.57
CA SER A 408 -0.19 -24.98 -14.92
C SER A 408 1.12 -24.59 -15.62
N ARG A 409 1.07 -23.48 -16.37
CA ARG A 409 2.26 -22.76 -16.87
C ARG A 409 2.89 -21.87 -15.79
N ASP A 410 2.19 -21.63 -14.68
CA ASP A 410 2.65 -20.80 -13.57
C ASP A 410 3.08 -21.67 -12.38
N LYS A 411 4.34 -21.48 -11.94
CA LYS A 411 4.93 -22.16 -10.79
C LYS A 411 4.11 -22.03 -9.52
N ASN A 412 3.52 -20.85 -9.31
CA ASN A 412 2.86 -20.51 -8.05
C ASN A 412 1.38 -20.85 -8.04
N PHE A 413 0.84 -21.43 -9.12
CA PHE A 413 -0.57 -21.80 -9.10
C PHE A 413 -1.48 -20.61 -9.42
N ALA A 414 -0.98 -19.37 -9.46
CA ALA A 414 -1.77 -18.17 -9.21
C ALA A 414 -2.76 -17.85 -10.33
N ASN A 415 -2.44 -18.25 -11.56
CA ASN A 415 -3.35 -18.20 -12.70
C ASN A 415 -4.16 -19.49 -12.82
N ILE A 416 -5.26 -19.44 -13.58
CA ILE A 416 -6.13 -20.59 -13.78
C ILE A 416 -5.30 -21.77 -14.32
N PRO A 417 -5.27 -22.90 -13.59
CA PRO A 417 -4.57 -24.07 -14.09
C PRO A 417 -5.25 -24.55 -15.37
N LEU A 418 -4.45 -25.06 -16.31
CA LEU A 418 -4.98 -25.63 -17.55
C LEU A 418 -5.86 -26.85 -17.22
N ILE A 419 -5.44 -27.63 -16.23
CA ILE A 419 -6.12 -28.86 -15.81
C ILE A 419 -6.15 -28.89 -14.28
N LYS A 420 -7.32 -29.10 -13.69
CA LYS A 420 -7.51 -29.55 -12.30
C LYS A 420 -8.46 -30.74 -12.33
N LEU A 421 -8.01 -31.89 -11.83
CA LEU A 421 -8.82 -33.11 -11.85
C LEU A 421 -8.62 -33.93 -10.58
N ASN A 422 -9.66 -34.69 -10.24
CA ASN A 422 -9.63 -35.68 -9.18
C ASN A 422 -9.50 -37.07 -9.81
N THR A 423 -8.61 -37.90 -9.29
CA THR A 423 -8.37 -39.24 -9.84
C THR A 423 -8.02 -40.25 -8.74
N ALA A 424 -8.38 -41.51 -8.98
CA ALA A 424 -7.91 -42.63 -8.17
C ALA A 424 -6.69 -43.34 -8.79
N LYS A 425 -6.26 -42.93 -9.99
CA LYS A 425 -5.08 -43.49 -10.67
C LYS A 425 -3.81 -42.86 -10.09
N LYS A 426 -2.72 -43.64 -10.04
CA LYS A 426 -1.37 -43.19 -9.68
C LYS A 426 -0.52 -42.75 -10.87
N TYR A 427 -1.12 -42.71 -12.05
CA TYR A 427 -0.49 -42.27 -13.29
C TYR A 427 -1.49 -41.53 -14.18
N LEU A 428 -0.99 -40.61 -14.99
CA LEU A 428 -1.73 -39.87 -16.02
C LEU A 428 -0.86 -39.64 -17.25
N SER A 429 -1.50 -39.61 -18.42
CA SER A 429 -0.86 -39.25 -19.69
C SER A 429 -1.52 -37.99 -20.24
N PHE A 430 -0.71 -37.06 -20.73
CA PHE A 430 -1.15 -35.80 -21.32
C PHE A 430 -0.65 -35.69 -22.75
N ASP A 431 -1.58 -35.70 -23.70
CA ASP A 431 -1.34 -35.59 -25.14
C ASP A 431 -1.51 -34.16 -25.67
N MET A 432 -2.26 -33.31 -24.97
CA MET A 432 -2.59 -31.94 -25.41
C MET A 432 -1.58 -30.86 -24.97
N LEU A 433 -0.43 -31.23 -24.38
CA LEU A 433 0.51 -30.22 -23.86
C LEU A 433 1.32 -29.55 -24.96
N GLU A 434 1.09 -28.25 -25.11
CA GLU A 434 1.93 -27.37 -25.90
C GLU A 434 3.39 -27.30 -25.40
N ASP A 435 4.30 -26.89 -26.27
CA ASP A 435 5.71 -26.73 -25.94
C ASP A 435 5.94 -25.62 -24.91
N GLY A 436 6.95 -25.83 -24.07
CA GLY A 436 7.41 -24.90 -23.04
C GLY A 436 7.33 -25.50 -21.64
N LYS A 437 7.56 -24.64 -20.64
CA LYS A 437 7.67 -25.09 -19.25
C LYS A 437 6.31 -25.29 -18.61
N TRP A 438 6.18 -26.37 -17.86
CA TRP A 438 4.97 -26.78 -17.14
C TRP A 438 5.30 -27.12 -15.70
N TYR A 439 4.29 -26.97 -14.84
CA TYR A 439 4.32 -27.31 -13.43
C TYR A 439 3.14 -28.20 -13.11
N ILE A 440 3.40 -29.36 -12.52
CA ILE A 440 2.38 -30.26 -11.99
C ILE A 440 2.45 -30.23 -10.47
N ALA A 441 1.29 -30.12 -9.83
CA ALA A 441 1.10 -30.30 -8.41
C ALA A 441 0.22 -31.53 -8.18
N VAL A 442 0.67 -32.41 -7.28
CA VAL A 442 -0.04 -33.62 -6.90
C VAL A 442 -0.29 -33.59 -5.39
N GLN A 443 -1.55 -33.79 -4.99
CA GLN A 443 -1.96 -33.85 -3.58
C GLN A 443 -2.64 -35.19 -3.31
N SER A 444 -2.29 -35.83 -2.19
CA SER A 444 -3.07 -36.93 -1.64
C SER A 444 -4.34 -36.37 -1.00
N GLU A 445 -5.47 -37.06 -1.17
CA GLU A 445 -6.72 -36.74 -0.49
C GLU A 445 -7.11 -37.84 0.52
N LYS A 446 -7.50 -37.43 1.72
CA LYS A 446 -8.14 -38.29 2.74
C LYS A 446 -9.30 -37.53 3.37
N GLU A 447 -10.52 -38.05 3.19
CA GLU A 447 -11.73 -37.46 3.77
C GLU A 447 -11.86 -35.94 3.50
N SER A 448 -11.51 -35.49 2.29
CA SER A 448 -11.53 -34.07 1.90
C SER A 448 -10.48 -33.18 2.59
N LEU A 449 -9.52 -33.76 3.32
CA LEU A 449 -8.24 -33.13 3.66
C LEU A 449 -7.21 -33.46 2.58
N PHE A 450 -6.42 -32.46 2.20
CA PHE A 450 -5.38 -32.59 1.18
C PHE A 450 -3.99 -32.48 1.81
N SER A 451 -3.05 -33.22 1.26
CA SER A 451 -1.64 -33.07 1.61
C SER A 451 -1.13 -31.71 1.13
N ILE A 452 0.05 -31.31 1.60
CA ILE A 452 0.81 -30.26 0.93
C ILE A 452 1.02 -30.70 -0.54
N PRO A 453 0.86 -29.80 -1.53
CA PRO A 453 1.08 -30.13 -2.92
C PRO A 453 2.55 -30.43 -3.21
N ALA A 454 2.83 -31.63 -3.72
CA ALA A 454 4.15 -31.95 -4.25
C ALA A 454 4.26 -31.40 -5.68
N VAL A 455 5.10 -30.38 -5.87
CA VAL A 455 5.23 -29.65 -7.14
C VAL A 455 6.48 -30.09 -7.88
N LYS A 456 6.32 -30.47 -9.16
CA LYS A 456 7.45 -30.76 -10.07
C LYS A 456 7.30 -29.97 -11.37
N SER A 457 8.42 -29.40 -11.84
CA SER A 457 8.46 -28.73 -13.15
C SER A 457 9.03 -29.65 -14.21
N PHE A 458 8.53 -29.54 -15.44
CA PHE A 458 9.05 -30.23 -16.60
C PHE A 458 8.94 -29.36 -17.85
N LEU A 459 9.65 -29.77 -18.91
CA LEU A 459 9.64 -29.08 -20.19
C LEU A 459 8.97 -29.99 -21.22
N SER A 460 7.87 -29.55 -21.83
CA SER A 460 7.29 -30.19 -23.01
C SER A 460 7.93 -29.61 -24.26
N LEU A 461 8.37 -30.48 -25.19
CA LEU A 461 8.95 -30.10 -26.48
C LEU A 461 8.33 -30.92 -27.63
N LYS A 462 7.05 -31.27 -27.52
CA LYS A 462 6.33 -32.13 -28.48
C LYS A 462 6.44 -31.63 -29.93
N ASN A 463 6.15 -30.36 -30.18
CA ASN A 463 6.21 -29.80 -31.54
C ASN A 463 7.66 -29.64 -32.01
N TYR A 464 8.58 -29.28 -31.12
CA TYR A 464 10.01 -29.25 -31.42
C TYR A 464 10.56 -30.62 -31.84
N GLU A 465 10.26 -31.70 -31.11
CA GLU A 465 10.78 -33.04 -31.43
C GLU A 465 10.23 -33.52 -32.79
N LYS A 466 8.93 -33.28 -33.06
CA LYS A 466 8.34 -33.53 -34.39
C LYS A 466 9.01 -32.68 -35.48
N ALA A 467 9.31 -31.41 -35.21
CA ALA A 467 10.00 -30.54 -36.16
C ALA A 467 11.44 -31.01 -36.44
N LEU A 468 12.15 -31.49 -35.40
CA LEU A 468 13.48 -32.05 -35.53
C LEU A 468 13.49 -33.33 -36.38
N GLN A 469 12.50 -34.20 -36.19
CA GLN A 469 12.32 -35.39 -37.01
C GLN A 469 12.11 -35.02 -38.49
N ALA A 470 11.19 -34.10 -38.78
CA ALA A 470 10.93 -33.61 -40.13
C ALA A 470 12.19 -32.97 -40.76
N PHE A 471 12.94 -32.18 -39.98
CA PHE A 471 14.20 -31.57 -40.43
C PHE A 471 15.26 -32.62 -40.80
N ASN A 472 15.38 -33.67 -39.99
CA ASN A 472 16.32 -34.77 -40.24
C ASN A 472 15.91 -35.61 -41.47
N GLN A 473 14.61 -35.71 -41.74
CA GLN A 473 14.07 -36.35 -42.95
C GLN A 473 14.16 -35.45 -44.20
N GLY A 474 14.58 -34.19 -44.06
CA GLY A 474 14.72 -33.24 -45.15
C GLY A 474 13.46 -32.43 -45.48
N ASP A 475 12.34 -32.66 -44.78
CA ASP A 475 11.11 -31.87 -44.95
C ASP A 475 11.21 -30.55 -44.19
N LEU A 476 11.80 -29.55 -44.85
CA LEU A 476 11.99 -28.22 -44.28
C LEU A 476 10.66 -27.46 -44.10
N SER A 477 9.63 -27.76 -44.89
CA SER A 477 8.33 -27.06 -44.83
C SER A 477 7.55 -27.47 -43.58
N LEU A 478 7.43 -28.79 -43.36
CA LEU A 478 6.79 -29.34 -42.17
C LEU A 478 7.57 -28.97 -40.91
N ALA A 479 8.90 -29.08 -40.95
CA ALA A 479 9.76 -28.68 -39.84
C ALA A 479 9.55 -27.20 -39.48
N ASN A 480 9.52 -26.31 -40.46
CA ASN A 480 9.32 -24.88 -40.24
C ASN A 480 7.93 -24.57 -39.64
N THR A 481 6.88 -25.28 -40.09
CA THR A 481 5.51 -25.10 -39.62
C THR A 481 5.36 -25.53 -38.16
N LEU A 482 5.78 -26.74 -37.83
CA LEU A 482 5.75 -27.26 -36.45
C LEU A 482 6.60 -26.41 -35.51
N LEU A 483 7.74 -25.93 -35.99
CA LEU A 483 8.63 -25.10 -35.20
C LEU A 483 8.06 -23.70 -34.94
N ASN A 484 7.28 -23.13 -35.87
CA ASN A 484 6.57 -21.88 -35.62
C ASN A 484 5.55 -22.04 -34.49
N ILE A 485 4.83 -23.17 -34.44
CA ILE A 485 3.92 -23.50 -33.34
C ILE A 485 4.71 -23.58 -32.03
N SER A 486 5.82 -24.32 -32.00
CA SER A 486 6.70 -24.42 -30.83
C SER A 486 7.20 -23.04 -30.35
N LEU A 487 7.65 -22.19 -31.27
CA LEU A 487 8.15 -20.85 -30.97
C LEU A 487 7.06 -19.88 -30.50
N SER A 488 5.81 -20.10 -30.90
CA SER A 488 4.67 -19.29 -30.44
C SER A 488 4.32 -19.53 -28.97
N THR A 489 4.60 -20.73 -28.45
CA THR A 489 4.26 -21.10 -27.06
C THR A 489 5.45 -21.03 -26.11
N ILE A 490 6.69 -21.17 -26.61
CA ILE A 490 7.89 -21.22 -25.77
C ILE A 490 8.38 -19.83 -25.33
N ARG A 491 8.26 -19.54 -24.03
CA ARG A 491 8.60 -18.24 -23.44
C ARG A 491 10.06 -18.16 -22.98
N ASN A 492 10.98 -18.55 -23.86
CA ASN A 492 12.42 -18.70 -23.60
C ASN A 492 12.81 -19.90 -22.70
N ASP A 493 11.90 -20.86 -22.51
CA ASP A 493 12.13 -22.05 -21.68
C ASP A 493 13.22 -22.99 -22.23
N SER A 494 13.53 -22.90 -23.52
CA SER A 494 14.58 -23.68 -24.17
C SER A 494 15.16 -22.93 -25.37
N TYR A 495 16.46 -23.05 -25.56
CA TYR A 495 17.17 -22.52 -26.74
C TYR A 495 17.00 -23.42 -27.97
N LYS A 496 16.62 -24.69 -27.80
CA LYS A 496 16.62 -25.70 -28.88
C LYS A 496 15.73 -25.30 -30.07
N PRO A 497 14.48 -24.82 -29.87
CA PRO A 497 13.63 -24.43 -31.00
C PRO A 497 14.18 -23.25 -31.80
N TYR A 498 14.74 -22.25 -31.10
CA TYR A 498 15.39 -21.09 -31.72
C TYR A 498 16.59 -21.50 -32.57
N LEU A 499 17.39 -22.44 -32.04
CA LEU A 499 18.56 -22.95 -32.75
C LEU A 499 18.18 -23.73 -34.02
N LEU A 500 17.17 -24.61 -33.93
CA LEU A 500 16.66 -25.34 -35.09
C LEU A 500 16.08 -24.38 -36.14
N LYS A 501 15.43 -23.31 -35.71
CA LYS A 501 14.86 -22.29 -36.62
C LYS A 501 15.96 -21.57 -37.37
N ALA A 502 17.04 -21.21 -36.69
CA ALA A 502 18.21 -20.61 -37.32
C ALA A 502 18.82 -21.54 -38.38
N LYS A 503 18.92 -22.85 -38.09
CA LYS A 503 19.41 -23.86 -39.06
C LYS A 503 18.50 -23.99 -40.29
N ILE A 504 17.18 -24.03 -40.09
CA ILE A 504 16.21 -24.09 -41.18
C ILE A 504 16.32 -22.84 -42.06
N LEU A 505 16.32 -21.65 -41.47
CA LEU A 505 16.44 -20.39 -42.20
C LEU A 505 17.75 -20.27 -42.98
N LEU A 506 18.86 -20.75 -42.40
CA LEU A 506 20.14 -20.80 -43.08
C LEU A 506 20.08 -21.70 -44.33
N LYS A 507 19.43 -22.87 -44.24
CA LYS A 507 19.21 -23.77 -45.39
C LYS A 507 18.29 -23.16 -46.45
N LEU A 508 17.34 -22.32 -46.05
CA LEU A 508 16.42 -21.62 -46.95
C LEU A 508 17.02 -20.32 -47.55
N GLY A 509 18.27 -19.97 -47.21
CA GLY A 509 18.94 -18.76 -47.72
C GLY A 509 18.64 -17.46 -46.95
N SER A 510 17.85 -17.52 -45.88
CA SER A 510 17.47 -16.35 -45.06
C SER A 510 18.50 -16.06 -43.95
N GLY A 511 19.73 -15.72 -44.34
CA GLY A 511 20.88 -15.57 -43.43
C GLY A 511 20.71 -14.51 -42.33
N SER A 512 20.05 -13.38 -42.64
CA SER A 512 19.79 -12.31 -41.69
C SER A 512 18.82 -12.74 -40.59
N GLN A 513 17.69 -13.36 -40.96
CA GLN A 513 16.73 -13.88 -40.00
C GLN A 513 17.32 -15.03 -39.17
N ALA A 514 18.10 -15.91 -39.79
CA ALA A 514 18.81 -16.98 -39.09
C ALA A 514 19.69 -16.44 -37.97
N LEU A 515 20.35 -15.30 -38.21
CA LEU A 515 21.19 -14.65 -37.22
C LEU A 515 20.40 -14.17 -36.00
N ASP A 516 19.21 -13.62 -36.19
CA ASP A 516 18.38 -13.15 -35.08
C ASP A 516 17.92 -14.30 -34.18
N TYR A 517 17.47 -15.41 -34.78
CA TYR A 517 17.09 -16.61 -34.02
C TYR A 517 18.27 -17.24 -33.27
N ALA A 518 19.47 -17.26 -33.87
CA ALA A 518 20.65 -17.80 -33.21
C ALA A 518 21.17 -16.91 -32.08
N LYS A 519 21.09 -15.58 -32.23
CA LYS A 519 21.36 -14.64 -31.11
C LYS A 519 20.41 -14.92 -29.95
N LYS A 520 19.12 -15.05 -30.23
CA LYS A 520 18.12 -15.37 -29.21
C LYS A 520 18.40 -16.71 -28.52
N ALA A 521 18.78 -17.75 -29.27
CA ALA A 521 19.19 -19.04 -28.70
C ALA A 521 20.41 -18.89 -27.75
N TYR A 522 21.40 -18.09 -28.14
CA TYR A 522 22.60 -17.81 -27.33
C TYR A 522 22.30 -16.96 -26.09
N GLU A 523 21.37 -16.02 -26.18
CA GLU A 523 20.89 -15.24 -25.02
C GLU A 523 20.21 -16.13 -23.98
N ILE A 524 19.42 -17.11 -24.44
CA ILE A 524 18.74 -18.09 -23.56
C ILE A 524 19.75 -19.03 -22.89
N SER A 525 20.77 -19.49 -23.62
CA SER A 525 21.80 -20.37 -23.07
C SER A 525 23.15 -20.08 -23.70
N LYS A 526 24.15 -19.72 -22.89
CA LYS A 526 25.52 -19.41 -23.35
C LYS A 526 26.44 -20.63 -23.35
N ASN A 527 25.91 -21.80 -23.71
CA ASN A 527 26.68 -23.04 -23.78
C ASN A 527 27.53 -23.12 -25.06
N ASP A 528 28.41 -24.12 -25.15
CA ASP A 528 29.33 -24.24 -26.28
C ASP A 528 28.63 -24.51 -27.62
N GLN A 529 27.50 -25.22 -27.61
CA GLN A 529 26.71 -25.50 -28.80
C GLN A 529 26.11 -24.24 -29.41
N THR A 530 25.41 -23.42 -28.61
CA THR A 530 24.81 -22.17 -29.06
C THR A 530 25.85 -21.15 -29.51
N LYS A 531 27.00 -21.06 -28.83
CA LYS A 531 28.12 -20.21 -29.25
C LYS A 531 28.66 -20.63 -30.61
N TYR A 532 28.90 -21.93 -30.80
CA TYR A 532 29.44 -22.47 -32.04
C TYR A 532 28.49 -22.19 -33.22
N GLU A 533 27.20 -22.47 -33.05
CA GLU A 533 26.19 -22.26 -34.09
C GLU A 533 25.99 -20.78 -34.41
N LEU A 534 25.97 -19.89 -33.41
CA LEU A 534 25.94 -18.44 -33.65
C LEU A 534 27.21 -17.97 -34.38
N ALA A 535 28.38 -18.49 -34.03
CA ALA A 535 29.62 -18.19 -34.73
C ALA A 535 29.59 -18.66 -36.19
N LEU A 536 29.01 -19.83 -36.47
CA LEU A 536 28.84 -20.36 -37.82
C LEU A 536 27.95 -19.43 -38.66
N ILE A 537 26.86 -18.96 -38.09
CA ILE A 537 25.94 -18.04 -38.79
C ILE A 537 26.57 -16.65 -38.98
N TYR A 538 27.35 -16.16 -38.02
CA TYR A 538 28.16 -14.95 -38.22
C TYR A 538 29.15 -15.11 -39.38
N TYR A 539 29.84 -16.24 -39.48
CA TYR A 539 30.74 -16.53 -40.60
C TYR A 539 29.99 -16.52 -41.94
N LYS A 540 28.83 -17.18 -42.02
CA LYS A 540 28.01 -17.23 -43.25
C LYS A 540 27.46 -15.86 -43.67
N ASN A 541 27.30 -14.93 -42.74
CA ASN A 541 26.88 -13.54 -42.99
C ASN A 541 28.06 -12.55 -43.02
N ALA A 542 29.30 -13.02 -43.22
CA ALA A 542 30.51 -12.19 -43.31
C ALA A 542 30.90 -11.36 -42.06
N TYR A 543 30.37 -11.70 -40.88
CA TYR A 543 30.73 -11.06 -39.60
C TYR A 543 31.91 -11.78 -38.92
N TYR A 544 33.05 -11.87 -39.60
CA TYR A 544 34.15 -12.75 -39.20
C TYR A 544 34.76 -12.43 -37.83
N ASN A 545 34.96 -11.15 -37.51
CA ASN A 545 35.48 -10.73 -36.20
C ASN A 545 34.56 -11.14 -35.05
N LYS A 546 33.23 -11.07 -35.24
CA LYS A 546 32.24 -11.50 -34.23
C LYS A 546 32.25 -13.02 -34.05
N SER A 547 32.36 -13.76 -35.17
CA SER A 547 32.51 -15.22 -35.14
C SER A 547 33.75 -15.64 -34.35
N ILE A 548 34.92 -15.08 -34.65
CA ILE A 548 36.18 -15.37 -33.95
C ILE A 548 36.06 -15.13 -32.45
N ASN A 549 35.48 -14.00 -32.03
CA ASN A 549 35.36 -13.65 -30.62
C ASN A 549 34.52 -14.66 -29.82
N LEU A 550 33.48 -15.26 -30.41
CA LEU A 550 32.70 -16.31 -29.75
C LEU A 550 33.47 -17.63 -29.63
N LEU A 551 34.36 -17.91 -30.57
CA LEU A 551 35.06 -19.19 -30.69
C LEU A 551 36.31 -19.32 -29.82
N LYS A 552 36.91 -18.19 -29.38
CA LYS A 552 38.21 -18.13 -28.67
C LYS A 552 38.33 -19.05 -27.44
N ASN A 553 37.22 -19.46 -26.82
CA ASN A 553 37.19 -20.25 -25.58
C ASN A 553 36.36 -21.55 -25.66
N ILE A 554 36.01 -22.03 -26.86
CA ILE A 554 35.21 -23.26 -27.03
C ILE A 554 36.12 -24.47 -27.24
N LYS A 555 35.93 -25.52 -26.44
CA LYS A 555 36.63 -26.81 -26.60
C LYS A 555 35.81 -27.76 -27.48
N ASN A 556 35.70 -27.46 -28.77
CA ASN A 556 35.03 -28.30 -29.76
C ASN A 556 35.96 -28.53 -30.97
N LYS A 557 36.03 -29.77 -31.48
CA LYS A 557 36.90 -30.17 -32.61
C LYS A 557 36.66 -29.34 -33.87
N ASP A 558 35.43 -28.90 -34.10
CA ASP A 558 35.05 -28.12 -35.29
C ASP A 558 35.42 -26.62 -35.18
N VAL A 559 35.81 -26.17 -33.98
CA VAL A 559 36.14 -24.74 -33.73
C VAL A 559 37.39 -24.33 -34.49
N SER A 560 38.41 -25.20 -34.56
CA SER A 560 39.64 -24.92 -35.29
C SER A 560 39.35 -24.65 -36.78
N LYS A 561 38.46 -25.45 -37.38
CA LYS A 561 38.07 -25.28 -38.79
C LYS A 561 37.41 -23.93 -39.01
N LEU A 562 36.44 -23.59 -38.18
CA LEU A 562 35.72 -22.33 -38.33
C LEU A 562 36.61 -21.11 -38.04
N LEU A 563 37.49 -21.17 -37.03
CA LEU A 563 38.49 -20.12 -36.76
C LEU A 563 39.42 -19.92 -37.95
N ALA A 564 39.95 -21.01 -38.52
CA ALA A 564 40.81 -20.97 -39.70
C ALA A 564 40.14 -20.22 -40.86
N PHE A 565 38.88 -20.54 -41.14
CA PHE A 565 38.14 -19.94 -42.24
C PHE A 565 37.84 -18.47 -42.00
N ASN A 566 37.51 -18.07 -40.77
CA ASN A 566 37.33 -16.67 -40.43
C ASN A 566 38.60 -15.84 -40.62
N TYR A 567 39.75 -16.30 -40.10
CA TYR A 567 41.02 -15.60 -40.25
C TYR A 567 41.45 -15.50 -41.72
N TYR A 568 41.23 -16.57 -42.50
CA TYR A 568 41.51 -16.56 -43.94
C TYR A 568 40.69 -15.48 -44.66
N LYS A 569 39.40 -15.35 -44.34
CA LYS A 569 38.51 -14.33 -44.93
C LYS A 569 38.88 -12.90 -44.51
N LEU A 570 39.51 -12.71 -43.36
CA LEU A 570 40.04 -11.42 -42.90
C LEU A 570 41.44 -11.09 -43.46
N GLY A 571 42.07 -12.02 -44.19
CA GLY A 571 43.44 -11.85 -44.69
C GLY A 571 44.54 -12.08 -43.65
N ASP A 572 44.20 -12.52 -42.44
CA ASP A 572 45.17 -12.89 -41.40
C ASP A 572 45.70 -14.31 -41.64
N TYR A 573 46.58 -14.44 -42.63
CA TYR A 573 47.09 -15.73 -43.06
C TYR A 573 47.96 -16.43 -42.00
N LYS A 574 48.60 -15.67 -41.10
CA LYS A 574 49.38 -16.23 -39.99
C LYS A 574 48.48 -17.02 -39.05
N ASN A 575 47.39 -16.43 -38.58
CA ASN A 575 46.44 -17.14 -37.71
C ASN A 575 45.62 -18.18 -38.49
N ALA A 576 45.26 -17.92 -39.74
CA ALA A 576 44.57 -18.90 -40.58
C ALA A 576 45.37 -20.21 -40.70
N LYS A 577 46.67 -20.14 -41.04
CA LYS A 577 47.55 -21.32 -41.10
C LYS A 577 47.58 -22.10 -39.79
N LYS A 578 47.78 -21.41 -38.66
CA LYS A 578 47.82 -22.03 -37.32
C LYS A 578 46.60 -22.91 -37.07
N TYR A 579 45.40 -22.44 -37.41
CA TYR A 579 44.17 -23.20 -37.21
C TYR A 579 43.90 -24.22 -38.33
N LEU A 580 44.32 -23.95 -39.58
CA LEU A 580 44.24 -24.93 -40.67
C LEU A 580 45.08 -26.17 -40.39
N TYR A 581 46.30 -26.02 -39.84
CA TYR A 581 47.12 -27.16 -39.41
C TYR A 581 46.38 -28.01 -38.38
N LYS A 582 45.82 -27.38 -37.33
CA LYS A 582 45.00 -28.10 -36.33
C LYS A 582 43.79 -28.81 -36.94
N THR A 583 43.16 -28.21 -37.95
CA THR A 583 42.05 -28.83 -38.66
C THR A 583 42.50 -30.05 -39.46
N LEU A 584 43.64 -29.97 -40.16
CA LEU A 584 44.18 -31.08 -40.95
C LEU A 584 44.82 -32.17 -40.08
N GLU A 585 45.35 -31.84 -38.90
CA GLU A 585 45.76 -32.83 -37.89
C GLU A 585 44.56 -33.66 -37.40
N ALA A 586 43.41 -33.00 -37.21
CA ALA A 586 42.19 -33.67 -36.75
C ALA A 586 41.45 -34.41 -37.88
N ASP A 587 41.46 -33.86 -39.09
CA ASP A 587 40.81 -34.40 -40.29
C ASP A 587 41.71 -34.14 -41.52
N PRO A 588 42.67 -35.05 -41.81
CA PRO A 588 43.60 -34.90 -42.92
C PRO A 588 42.91 -34.85 -44.29
N LYS A 589 41.68 -35.36 -44.39
CA LYS A 589 40.91 -35.45 -45.64
C LYS A 589 40.04 -34.20 -45.88
N ASN A 590 40.20 -33.15 -45.08
CA ASN A 590 39.37 -31.95 -45.20
C ASN A 590 39.71 -31.13 -46.44
N ILE A 591 39.00 -31.39 -47.54
CA ILE A 591 39.19 -30.77 -48.86
C ILE A 591 39.20 -29.23 -48.79
N GLU A 592 38.31 -28.62 -48.00
CA GLU A 592 38.20 -27.16 -47.91
C GLU A 592 39.40 -26.54 -47.20
N ALA A 593 39.89 -27.19 -46.12
CA ALA A 593 41.09 -26.75 -45.42
C ALA A 593 42.35 -26.89 -46.30
N LEU A 594 42.48 -27.98 -47.05
CA LEU A 594 43.58 -28.18 -48.02
C LEU A 594 43.60 -27.07 -49.09
N LYS A 595 42.44 -26.75 -49.67
CA LYS A 595 42.31 -25.67 -50.66
C LYS A 595 42.76 -24.31 -50.10
N TYR A 596 42.32 -23.95 -48.90
CA TYR A 596 42.77 -22.70 -48.28
C TYR A 596 44.26 -22.72 -47.95
N MET A 597 44.81 -23.85 -47.51
CA MET A 597 46.24 -23.98 -47.25
C MET A 597 47.06 -23.77 -48.52
N ILE A 598 46.70 -24.42 -49.64
CA ILE A 598 47.32 -24.25 -50.96
C ILE A 598 47.34 -22.76 -51.34
N ASN A 599 46.19 -22.08 -51.27
CA ASN A 599 46.10 -20.67 -51.63
C ASN A 599 47.01 -19.77 -50.78
N ILE A 600 47.18 -20.07 -49.48
CA ILE A 600 48.12 -19.32 -48.64
C ILE A 600 49.57 -19.58 -49.07
N GLN A 601 49.93 -20.85 -49.32
CA GLN A 601 51.29 -21.21 -49.73
C GLN A 601 51.68 -20.62 -51.09
N GLU A 602 50.72 -20.47 -52.01
CA GLU A 602 50.93 -19.78 -53.29
C GLU A 602 51.28 -18.31 -53.09
N LYS A 603 50.59 -17.62 -52.18
CA LYS A 603 50.88 -16.21 -51.85
C LYS A 603 52.21 -16.00 -51.16
N GLU A 604 52.67 -16.99 -50.39
CA GLU A 604 53.96 -16.95 -49.68
C GLU A 604 55.11 -17.48 -50.53
N HIS A 605 54.87 -17.89 -51.78
CA HIS A 605 55.85 -18.47 -52.70
C HIS A 605 56.60 -19.70 -52.14
N ASN A 606 56.00 -20.46 -51.22
CA ASN A 606 56.60 -21.66 -50.65
C ASN A 606 56.36 -22.89 -51.55
N LYS A 607 57.27 -23.13 -52.49
CA LYS A 607 57.15 -24.20 -53.49
C LYS A 607 57.03 -25.60 -52.88
N PHE A 608 57.74 -25.87 -51.78
CA PHE A 608 57.78 -27.21 -51.16
C PHE A 608 56.45 -27.57 -50.51
N LEU A 609 55.93 -26.72 -49.62
CA LEU A 609 54.64 -26.97 -48.97
C LEU A 609 53.48 -26.93 -49.97
N LEU A 610 53.58 -26.09 -50.99
CA LEU A 610 52.59 -26.02 -52.06
C LEU A 610 52.44 -27.35 -52.81
N GLN A 611 53.56 -27.99 -53.16
CA GLN A 611 53.55 -29.30 -53.81
C GLN A 611 52.92 -30.37 -52.91
N TYR A 612 53.34 -30.43 -51.64
CA TYR A 612 52.81 -31.37 -50.65
C TYR A 612 51.28 -31.32 -50.53
N PHE A 613 50.70 -30.13 -50.32
CA PHE A 613 49.24 -30.02 -50.17
C PHE A 613 48.48 -30.26 -51.49
N LYS A 614 49.08 -29.95 -52.65
CA LYS A 614 48.48 -30.26 -53.96
C LYS A 614 48.41 -31.76 -54.22
N GLU A 615 49.45 -32.51 -53.85
CA GLU A 615 49.47 -33.96 -53.94
C GLU A 615 48.40 -34.58 -53.02
N GLN A 616 48.31 -34.15 -51.76
CA GLN A 616 47.26 -34.62 -50.84
C GLN A 616 45.84 -34.33 -51.36
N LEU A 617 45.60 -33.15 -51.93
CA LEU A 617 44.30 -32.81 -52.50
C LEU A 617 43.98 -33.65 -53.75
N LYS A 618 45.00 -34.07 -54.51
CA LYS A 618 44.85 -34.93 -55.70
C LYS A 618 44.51 -36.37 -55.31
N GLU A 619 45.08 -36.90 -54.23
CA GLU A 619 44.75 -38.25 -53.72
C GLU A 619 43.32 -38.38 -53.20
N LEU A 620 42.67 -37.27 -52.84
CA LEU A 620 41.29 -37.24 -52.33
C LEU A 620 40.23 -37.03 -53.40
N LYS A 621 40.62 -36.65 -54.62
CA LYS A 621 39.75 -36.47 -55.78
C LYS A 621 39.80 -37.70 -56.65
#